data_AF-A0A2A2MCL9-F1
#
_entry.id   AF-A0A2A2MCL9-F1
#
_cell.length_a   1.000
_cell.length_b   1.000
_cell.length_c   1.000
_cell.angle_alpha   90.00
_cell.angle_beta   90.00
_cell.angle_gamma   90.00
#
_symmetry.space_group_name_H-M   'P 1'
#
loop_
_entity.id
_entity.type
_entity.pdbx_description
1 polymer ?
#
loop_
_entity_poly.entity_id
_entity_poly.type
_entity_poly.pdbx_seq_one_letter_code
_entity_poly.pdbx_strand_id
1 'polypeptide(L)'
;MENNHEEKHVNKRHAKLGKLIPGQVDIRLFRLLSMVCVMHSPSIRQSLEDVLVHGKNRREACESNGVAQSYFSVKYRHMQMVSHTVAQICNFTGE
;
A
#
# COMPACT_ATOMS: atom_id res chain seq x y z
N MET A 1 17.18 -34.94 1.26
CA MET A 1 17.58 -33.52 1.26
C MET A 1 16.78 -32.83 0.18
N GLU A 2 15.51 -32.56 0.44
CA GLU A 2 14.57 -32.18 -0.61
C GLU A 2 13.49 -31.32 0.01
N ASN A 3 13.78 -30.02 0.20
CA ASN A 3 12.82 -29.02 0.71
C ASN A 3 13.14 -27.57 0.27
N ASN A 4 14.15 -27.33 -0.58
CA ASN A 4 14.61 -25.96 -0.87
C ASN A 4 14.09 -25.35 -2.19
N HIS A 5 13.30 -26.11 -2.98
CA HIS A 5 12.83 -25.65 -4.30
C HIS A 5 11.40 -25.09 -4.28
N GLU A 6 10.51 -25.61 -3.44
CA GLU A 6 9.13 -25.12 -3.31
C GLU A 6 9.03 -23.76 -2.61
N GLU A 7 9.84 -23.50 -1.58
CA GLU A 7 9.83 -22.23 -0.84
C GLU A 7 10.16 -21.01 -1.71
N LYS A 8 10.99 -21.18 -2.76
CA LYS A 8 11.41 -20.09 -3.64
C LYS A 8 10.33 -19.66 -4.63
N HIS A 9 9.37 -20.54 -4.94
CA HIS A 9 8.30 -20.26 -5.90
C HIS A 9 7.08 -19.59 -5.24
N VAL A 10 6.78 -19.94 -3.99
CA VAL A 10 5.76 -19.30 -3.14
C VAL A 10 6.09 -17.83 -2.91
N ASN A 11 7.35 -17.51 -2.60
CA ASN A 11 7.77 -16.15 -2.25
C ASN A 11 7.62 -15.13 -3.41
N LYS A 12 7.73 -15.58 -4.68
CA LYS A 12 7.60 -14.71 -5.86
C LYS A 12 6.14 -14.35 -6.20
N ARG A 13 5.17 -15.23 -5.91
CA ARG A 13 3.74 -14.93 -6.09
C ARG A 13 3.22 -13.98 -5.01
N HIS A 14 3.79 -14.06 -3.81
CA HIS A 14 3.40 -13.25 -2.65
C HIS A 14 3.81 -11.77 -2.80
N ALA A 15 4.88 -11.49 -3.53
CA ALA A 15 5.32 -10.12 -3.83
C ALA A 15 4.39 -9.33 -4.78
N LYS A 16 3.37 -9.99 -5.39
CA LYS A 16 2.44 -9.36 -6.33
C LYS A 16 1.06 -9.07 -5.74
N LEU A 17 0.56 -9.93 -4.85
CA LEU A 17 -0.77 -9.78 -4.23
C LEU A 17 -0.80 -8.61 -3.26
N GLY A 18 -1.78 -7.72 -3.39
CA GLY A 18 -1.94 -6.55 -2.51
C GLY A 18 -0.98 -5.39 -2.79
N LYS A 19 -0.20 -5.41 -3.89
CA LYS A 19 0.64 -4.27 -4.27
C LYS A 19 -0.24 -3.09 -4.69
N LEU A 20 -0.05 -1.94 -4.04
CA LEU A 20 -0.71 -0.71 -4.43
C LEU A 20 0.06 -0.05 -5.57
N ILE A 21 -0.60 0.18 -6.70
CA ILE A 21 0.00 0.84 -7.87
C ILE A 21 -0.55 2.27 -7.95
N PRO A 22 0.30 3.31 -8.04
CA PRO A 22 -0.15 4.68 -8.19
C PRO A 22 -1.15 4.85 -9.34
N GLY A 23 -2.25 5.57 -9.07
CA GLY A 23 -3.34 5.80 -10.02
C GLY A 23 -4.22 4.59 -10.35
N GLN A 24 -4.06 3.47 -9.63
CA GLN A 24 -4.82 2.23 -9.89
C GLN A 24 -5.53 1.69 -8.64
N VAL A 25 -5.46 2.40 -7.51
CA VAL A 25 -6.13 1.96 -6.27
C VAL A 25 -7.57 2.47 -6.26
N ASP A 26 -8.54 1.56 -6.12
CA ASP A 26 -9.95 1.92 -5.91
C ASP A 26 -10.12 2.74 -4.62
N ILE A 27 -10.89 3.83 -4.69
CA ILE A 27 -11.10 4.75 -3.57
C ILE A 27 -11.68 4.06 -2.32
N ARG A 28 -12.49 3.02 -2.47
CA ARG A 28 -13.06 2.26 -1.35
C ARG A 28 -11.97 1.44 -0.66
N LEU A 29 -11.10 0.78 -1.43
CA LEU A 29 -9.95 0.07 -0.89
C LEU A 29 -9.00 1.04 -0.16
N PHE A 30 -8.71 2.20 -0.77
CA PHE A 30 -7.89 3.22 -0.13
C PHE A 30 -8.48 3.66 1.23
N ARG A 31 -9.80 3.95 1.28
CA ARG A 31 -10.49 4.33 2.52
C ARG A 31 -10.37 3.24 3.59
N LEU A 32 -10.59 1.98 3.25
CA LEU A 32 -10.44 0.84 4.17
C LEU A 32 -9.01 0.76 4.74
N LEU A 33 -8.01 0.74 3.86
CA LEU A 33 -6.61 0.72 4.27
C LEU A 33 -6.24 1.94 5.11
N SER A 34 -6.83 3.11 4.83
CA SER A 34 -6.56 4.34 5.57
C SER A 34 -7.06 4.29 7.02
N MET A 35 -8.15 3.56 7.28
CA MET A 35 -8.65 3.31 8.63
C MET A 35 -7.74 2.37 9.39
N VAL A 36 -7.20 1.34 8.71
CA VAL A 36 -6.30 0.34 9.32
C VAL A 36 -4.90 0.93 9.61
N CYS A 37 -4.36 1.76 8.73
CA CYS A 37 -2.99 2.29 8.85
C CYS A 37 -2.78 3.34 9.96
N VAL A 38 -3.85 3.76 10.65
CA VAL A 38 -3.85 4.82 11.66
C VAL A 38 -3.08 6.07 11.19
N MET A 39 -3.64 6.76 10.20
CA MET A 39 -3.07 8.00 9.66
C MET A 39 -3.66 9.21 10.39
N HIS A 40 -2.96 9.70 11.42
CA HIS A 40 -3.44 10.82 12.24
C HIS A 40 -3.42 12.18 11.54
N SER A 41 -2.59 12.35 10.49
CA SER A 41 -2.53 13.60 9.73
C SER A 41 -3.47 13.55 8.51
N PRO A 42 -4.40 14.50 8.37
CA PRO A 42 -5.21 14.63 7.16
C PRO A 42 -4.38 14.89 5.91
N SER A 43 -3.28 15.67 6.03
CA SER A 43 -2.44 16.02 4.88
C SER A 43 -1.72 14.81 4.29
N ILE A 44 -1.19 13.90 5.13
CA ILE A 44 -0.57 12.68 4.61
C ILE A 44 -1.60 11.74 3.97
N ARG A 45 -2.80 11.64 4.53
CA ARG A 45 -3.89 10.86 3.93
C ARG A 45 -4.24 11.41 2.55
N GLN A 46 -4.38 12.73 2.42
CA GLN A 46 -4.70 13.37 1.15
C GLN A 46 -3.57 13.17 0.11
N SER A 47 -2.31 13.34 0.52
CA SER A 47 -1.16 13.05 -0.36
C SER A 47 -1.12 11.60 -0.84
N LEU A 48 -1.44 10.63 0.03
CA LEU A 48 -1.48 9.22 -0.36
C LEU A 48 -2.64 8.93 -1.30
N GLU A 49 -3.81 9.54 -1.10
CA GLU A 49 -4.95 9.44 -2.02
C GLU A 49 -4.60 10.02 -3.39
N ASP A 50 -4.01 11.21 -3.42
CA ASP A 50 -3.54 11.89 -4.62
C ASP A 50 -2.63 10.99 -5.47
N VAL A 51 -1.70 10.27 -4.84
CA VAL A 51 -0.78 9.37 -5.56
C VAL A 51 -1.44 8.03 -5.92
N LEU A 52 -2.11 7.39 -4.97
CA LEU A 52 -2.57 6.01 -5.12
C LEU A 52 -3.87 5.89 -5.91
N VAL A 53 -4.78 6.84 -5.74
CA VAL A 53 -6.10 6.86 -6.39
C VAL A 53 -6.06 7.75 -7.63
N HIS A 54 -5.61 8.99 -7.48
CA HIS A 54 -5.68 9.99 -8.56
C HIS A 54 -4.46 9.98 -9.49
N GLY A 55 -3.42 9.20 -9.16
CA GLY A 55 -2.24 9.04 -10.02
C GLY A 55 -1.33 10.26 -10.10
N LYS A 56 -1.49 11.24 -9.21
CA LYS A 56 -0.59 12.40 -9.14
C LYS A 56 0.84 11.94 -8.88
N ASN A 57 1.80 12.70 -9.39
CA ASN A 57 3.18 12.43 -9.06
C ASN A 57 3.43 12.73 -7.56
N ARG A 58 4.36 11.98 -6.95
CA ARG A 58 4.64 12.08 -5.51
C ARG A 58 5.01 13.50 -5.08
N ARG A 59 5.82 14.18 -5.88
CA ARG A 59 6.35 15.51 -5.56
C ARG A 59 5.20 16.52 -5.46
N GLU A 60 4.36 16.59 -6.49
CA GLU A 60 3.19 17.44 -6.57
C GLU A 60 2.19 17.16 -5.44
N ALA A 61 1.92 15.88 -5.14
CA ALA A 61 1.02 15.50 -4.06
C ALA A 61 1.58 15.90 -2.67
N CYS A 62 2.90 15.84 -2.48
CA CYS A 62 3.55 16.29 -1.25
C CYS A 62 3.53 17.81 -1.12
N GLU A 63 3.89 18.52 -2.19
CA GLU A 63 3.90 19.99 -2.24
C GLU A 63 2.50 20.57 -2.01
N SER A 64 1.48 20.05 -2.71
CA SER A 64 0.09 20.52 -2.63
C SER A 64 -0.53 20.36 -1.23
N ASN A 65 -0.03 19.41 -0.44
CA ASN A 65 -0.56 19.09 0.89
C ASN A 65 0.41 19.49 2.02
N GLY A 66 1.54 20.14 1.73
CA GLY A 66 2.53 20.53 2.73
C GLY A 66 3.18 19.36 3.47
N VAL A 67 3.38 18.23 2.79
CA VAL A 67 3.95 17.01 3.36
C VAL A 67 5.40 16.83 2.92
N ALA A 68 6.30 16.55 3.85
CA ALA A 68 7.68 16.19 3.50
C ALA A 68 7.71 14.86 2.74
N GLN A 69 8.44 14.77 1.63
CA GLN A 69 8.53 13.55 0.81
C GLN A 69 9.10 12.34 1.59
N SER A 70 9.94 12.58 2.60
CA SER A 70 10.45 11.55 3.50
C SER A 70 9.33 10.95 4.36
N TYR A 71 8.49 11.81 4.96
CA TYR A 71 7.32 11.38 5.73
C TYR A 71 6.31 10.64 4.85
N PHE A 72 6.07 11.15 3.64
CA PHE A 72 5.29 10.46 2.63
C PHE A 72 5.82 9.05 2.36
N SER A 73 7.12 8.92 2.11
CA SER A 73 7.74 7.63 1.74
C SER A 73 7.59 6.60 2.85
N VAL A 74 7.73 7.01 4.12
CA VAL A 74 7.51 6.13 5.28
C VAL A 74 6.07 5.64 5.32
N LYS A 75 5.09 6.54 5.16
CA LYS A 75 3.66 6.19 5.24
C LYS A 75 3.17 5.41 4.03
N TYR A 76 3.68 5.72 2.83
CA TYR A 76 3.46 4.94 1.62
C TYR A 76 3.95 3.50 1.78
N ARG A 77 5.17 3.31 2.30
CA ARG A 77 5.71 1.97 2.57
C ARG A 77 4.87 1.22 3.61
N HIS A 78 4.44 1.91 4.67
CA HIS A 78 3.56 1.31 5.67
C HIS A 78 2.24 0.82 5.07
N MET A 79 1.59 1.65 4.24
CA MET A 79 0.33 1.28 3.59
C MET A 79 0.50 0.11 2.61
N GLN A 80 1.63 0.03 1.90
CA GLN A 80 1.98 -1.14 1.08
C GLN A 80 2.09 -2.41 1.93
N MET A 81 2.78 -2.35 3.07
CA MET A 81 2.90 -3.50 3.97
C MET A 81 1.53 -3.96 4.49
N VAL A 82 0.69 -3.02 4.94
CA VAL A 82 -0.68 -3.34 5.39
C VAL A 82 -1.50 -3.96 4.26
N SER A 83 -1.42 -3.44 3.04
CA SER A 83 -2.15 -3.99 1.89
C SER A 83 -1.69 -5.42 1.54
N HIS A 84 -0.38 -5.69 1.61
CA HIS A 84 0.14 -7.04 1.46
C HIS A 84 -0.37 -7.98 2.57
N THR A 85 -0.37 -7.52 3.83
CA THR A 85 -0.90 -8.31 4.96
C THR A 85 -2.39 -8.60 4.80
N VAL A 86 -3.19 -7.62 4.38
CA VAL A 86 -4.63 -7.82 4.10
C VAL A 86 -4.83 -8.86 3.00
N ALA A 87 -4.07 -8.78 1.91
CA ALA A 87 -4.16 -9.78 0.84
C ALA A 87 -3.80 -11.19 1.32
N GLN A 88 -2.83 -11.32 2.24
CA GLN A 88 -2.52 -12.62 2.87
C GLN A 88 -3.66 -13.11 3.77
N ILE A 89 -4.26 -12.22 4.59
CA ILE A 89 -5.41 -12.57 5.43
C ILE A 89 -6.58 -13.07 4.58
N CYS A 90 -6.88 -12.41 3.45
CA CYS A 90 -7.91 -12.87 2.52
C CYS A 90 -7.63 -14.27 1.97
N ASN A 91 -6.36 -14.63 1.72
CA ASN A 91 -6.01 -15.99 1.29
C ASN A 91 -6.20 -17.05 2.38
N PHE A 92 -6.12 -16.70 3.66
CA PHE A 92 -6.38 -17.63 4.77
C PHE A 92 -7.85 -17.73 5.16
N THR A 93 -8.64 -16.73 4.78
CA THR A 93 -10.07 -16.62 5.13
C THR A 93 -10.99 -16.93 3.96
N GLY A 94 -10.44 -17.13 2.77
CA GLY A 94 -11.17 -17.68 1.63
C GLY A 94 -11.42 -19.17 1.84
N GLU A 95 -12.70 -19.54 1.87
CA GLU A 95 -13.20 -20.91 1.66
C GLU A 95 -12.77 -21.48 0.31
#